data_AF-A0A7V4G230-F1
#
_entry.id   AF-A0A7V4G230-F1
#
_cell.length_a   1.000
_cell.length_b   1.000
_cell.length_c   1.000
_cell.angle_alpha   90.00
_cell.angle_beta   90.00
_cell.angle_gamma   90.00
#
_symmetry.space_group_name_H-M   'P 1'
#
loop_
_entity.id
_entity.type
_entity.pdbx_description
1 polymer ?
#
loop_
_entity_poly.entity_id
_entity_poly.type
_entity_poly.pdbx_seq_one_letter_code
_entity_poly.pdbx_strand_id
1 'polypeptide(L)'
;MVPEGKTSLCVEVFCSEGDDAWCQPDAEVIDRVLADLERLQFLPRSRVIQAWMTRVDHAYPTYHVGYEADLSRAVAVVGRFSDLHLLGRSGTFRYLNLDAVIREGITLARSLCQGP
;
A
#
# COMPACT_ATOMS: atom_id res chain seq x y z
N MET A 1 -3.34 2.28 -18.77
CA MET A 1 -3.65 2.63 -20.18
C MET A 1 -5.08 3.10 -20.24
N VAL A 2 -5.35 4.23 -20.91
CA VAL A 2 -6.70 4.79 -21.10
C VAL A 2 -7.06 4.85 -22.58
N PRO A 3 -8.36 4.84 -22.95
CA PRO A 3 -8.77 5.03 -24.34
C PRO A 3 -8.33 6.39 -24.90
N GLU A 4 -8.28 6.50 -26.23
CA GLU A 4 -7.95 7.76 -26.92
C GLU A 4 -8.87 8.92 -26.50
N GLY A 5 -8.30 10.11 -26.35
CA GLY A 5 -9.01 11.31 -25.93
C GLY A 5 -9.41 11.34 -24.45
N LYS A 6 -8.99 10.36 -23.64
CA LYS A 6 -9.28 10.28 -22.19
C LYS A 6 -8.01 10.37 -21.35
N THR A 7 -8.19 10.62 -20.06
CA THR A 7 -7.15 10.55 -19.03
C THR A 7 -7.66 9.75 -17.83
N SER A 8 -6.74 9.28 -16.98
CA SER A 8 -7.05 8.67 -15.68
C SER A 8 -6.28 9.39 -14.59
N LEU A 9 -6.96 9.70 -13.50
CA LEU A 9 -6.35 10.25 -12.29
C LEU A 9 -6.39 9.18 -11.20
N CYS A 10 -5.25 8.95 -10.55
CA CYS A 10 -5.17 8.19 -9.31
C CYS A 10 -5.09 9.20 -8.17
N VAL A 11 -6.00 9.09 -7.20
CA VAL A 11 -6.01 9.93 -6.00
C VAL A 11 -5.87 9.02 -4.80
N GLU A 12 -4.95 9.37 -3.91
CA GLU A 12 -4.73 8.65 -2.67
C GLU A 12 -5.33 9.45 -1.51
N VAL A 13 -6.18 8.79 -0.72
CA VAL A 13 -6.75 9.34 0.52
C VAL A 13 -6.16 8.57 1.67
N PHE A 14 -5.19 9.16 2.36
CA PHE A 14 -4.57 8.55 3.53
C PHE A 14 -5.55 8.53 4.70
N CYS A 15 -5.79 7.35 5.25
CA CYS A 15 -6.61 7.13 6.44
C CYS A 15 -6.16 5.84 7.14
N SER A 16 -6.51 5.73 8.41
CA SER A 16 -6.36 4.52 9.22
C SER A 16 -7.69 3.78 9.31
N GLU A 17 -7.64 2.49 9.66
CA GLU A 17 -8.86 1.75 9.99
C GLU A 17 -9.60 2.43 11.13
N GLY A 18 -10.90 2.63 10.94
CA GLY A 18 -11.76 3.34 11.90
C GLY A 18 -11.93 4.83 11.63
N ASP A 19 -11.08 5.45 10.80
CA ASP A 19 -11.27 6.86 10.40
C ASP A 19 -12.55 7.02 9.56
N ASP A 20 -13.10 8.23 9.55
CA ASP A 20 -14.31 8.55 8.77
C ASP A 20 -14.17 8.18 7.29
N ALA A 21 -13.03 8.49 6.67
CA ALA A 21 -12.78 8.16 5.27
C ALA A 21 -12.69 6.64 5.01
N TRP A 22 -12.33 5.86 6.02
CA TRP A 22 -12.31 4.40 5.94
C TRP A 22 -13.72 3.81 6.03
N CYS A 23 -14.53 4.32 6.97
CA CYS A 23 -15.84 3.77 7.30
C CYS A 23 -16.98 4.23 6.38
N GLN A 24 -16.83 5.38 5.72
CA GLN A 24 -17.85 5.92 4.83
C GLN A 24 -18.03 5.06 3.56
N PRO A 25 -19.24 5.03 2.96
CA PRO A 25 -19.47 4.44 1.64
C PRO A 25 -18.58 5.08 0.56
N ASP A 26 -18.12 4.26 -0.40
CA ASP A 26 -17.23 4.70 -1.49
C ASP A 26 -17.75 5.92 -2.25
N ALA A 27 -19.07 5.94 -2.51
CA ALA A 27 -19.73 7.03 -3.22
C ALA A 27 -19.54 8.38 -2.49
N GLU A 28 -19.63 8.40 -1.15
CA GLU A 28 -19.46 9.62 -0.36
C GLU A 28 -18.00 10.09 -0.36
N VAL A 29 -17.05 9.16 -0.30
CA VAL A 29 -15.61 9.47 -0.38
C VAL A 29 -15.26 10.01 -1.77
N ILE A 30 -15.75 9.36 -2.84
CA ILE A 30 -15.57 9.81 -4.22
C ILE A 30 -16.18 11.20 -4.40
N ASP A 31 -17.39 11.44 -3.87
CA ASP A 31 -18.06 12.74 -4.00
C ASP A 31 -17.28 13.86 -3.33
N ARG A 32 -16.73 13.62 -2.13
CA ARG A 32 -15.84 14.55 -1.44
C ARG A 32 -14.58 14.85 -2.27
N VAL A 33 -13.91 13.81 -2.76
CA VAL A 33 -12.68 13.97 -3.58
C VAL A 33 -12.96 14.78 -4.84
N LEU A 34 -14.06 14.51 -5.55
CA LEU A 34 -14.43 15.27 -6.75
C LEU A 34 -14.76 16.73 -6.44
N ALA A 35 -15.45 17.00 -5.33
CA ALA A 35 -15.72 18.36 -4.88
C ALA A 35 -14.42 19.11 -4.54
N ASP A 36 -13.45 18.45 -3.90
CA ASP A 36 -12.14 19.04 -3.61
C ASP A 36 -11.33 19.31 -4.88
N LEU A 37 -11.31 18.39 -5.85
CA LEU A 37 -10.61 18.59 -7.13
C LEU A 37 -11.21 19.74 -7.94
N GLU A 38 -12.54 19.90 -7.91
CA GLU A 38 -13.22 21.02 -8.57
C GLU A 38 -12.93 22.35 -7.86
N ARG A 39 -12.96 22.35 -6.51
CA ARG A 39 -12.61 23.52 -5.69
C ARG A 39 -11.16 23.97 -5.90
N LEU A 40 -10.25 23.02 -6.08
CA LEU A 40 -8.84 23.26 -6.42
C LEU A 40 -8.63 23.65 -7.90
N GLN A 41 -9.71 23.74 -8.69
CA GLN A 41 -9.69 24.02 -10.12
C GLN A 41 -8.83 23.03 -10.92
N PHE A 42 -8.67 21.81 -10.40
CA PHE A 42 -7.85 20.77 -11.02
C PHE A 42 -8.60 20.07 -12.16
N LEU A 43 -9.87 19.71 -11.94
CA LEU A 43 -10.76 19.22 -12.99
C LEU A 43 -12.22 19.57 -12.66
N PRO A 44 -13.05 19.92 -13.65
CA PRO A 44 -14.49 20.09 -13.43
C PRO A 44 -15.15 18.72 -13.28
N ARG A 45 -16.07 18.59 -12.30
CA ARG A 45 -16.75 17.33 -12.00
C ARG A 45 -17.52 16.79 -13.21
N SER A 46 -18.02 17.68 -14.07
CA SER A 46 -18.73 17.35 -15.31
C SER A 46 -17.90 16.60 -16.35
N ARG A 47 -16.57 16.54 -16.22
CA ARG A 47 -15.69 15.76 -17.12
C ARG A 47 -15.37 14.36 -16.62
N VAL A 48 -15.86 13.98 -15.44
CA VAL A 48 -15.62 12.64 -14.88
C VAL A 48 -16.58 11.64 -15.53
N ILE A 49 -16.02 10.67 -16.25
CA ILE A 49 -16.81 9.62 -16.93
C ILE A 49 -17.10 8.45 -15.98
N GLN A 50 -16.12 8.08 -15.16
CA GLN A 50 -16.20 6.97 -14.22
C GLN A 50 -15.24 7.22 -13.06
N ALA A 51 -15.65 6.84 -11.86
CA ALA A 51 -14.82 6.80 -10.66
C ALA A 51 -15.10 5.50 -9.89
N TRP A 52 -14.09 4.98 -9.24
CA TRP A 52 -14.17 3.84 -8.34
C TRP A 52 -13.06 3.98 -7.31
N MET A 53 -13.20 3.25 -6.20
CA MET A 53 -12.26 3.29 -5.09
C MET A 53 -11.85 1.86 -4.73
N THR A 54 -10.66 1.73 -4.17
CA THR A 54 -10.23 0.53 -3.46
C THR A 54 -9.68 0.95 -2.11
N ARG A 55 -10.00 0.20 -1.06
CA ARG A 55 -9.35 0.35 0.25
C ARG A 55 -8.19 -0.63 0.31
N VAL A 56 -7.08 -0.18 0.86
CA VAL A 56 -5.88 -0.99 1.04
C VAL A 56 -5.52 -0.95 2.52
N ASP A 57 -5.83 -2.04 3.22
CA ASP A 57 -5.39 -2.26 4.59
C ASP A 57 -3.88 -2.51 4.62
N HIS A 58 -3.24 -2.14 5.73
CA HIS A 58 -1.80 -2.34 5.93
C HIS A 58 -0.91 -1.87 4.76
N ALA A 59 -1.31 -0.79 4.06
CA ALA A 59 -0.63 -0.30 2.86
C ALA A 59 0.85 0.05 3.12
N TYR A 60 1.12 0.60 4.32
CA TYR A 60 2.43 1.02 4.77
C TYR A 60 2.76 0.47 6.16
N PRO A 61 4.03 0.09 6.41
CA PRO A 61 4.48 -0.17 7.76
C PRO A 61 4.58 1.16 8.50
N THR A 62 3.66 1.39 9.44
CA THR A 62 3.67 2.56 10.30
C THR A 62 4.48 2.26 11.56
N TYR A 63 5.55 3.02 11.78
CA TYR A 63 6.42 2.83 12.93
C TYR A 63 5.91 3.62 14.12
N HIS A 64 5.47 2.90 15.15
CA HIS A 64 5.19 3.51 16.45
C HIS A 64 6.48 3.64 17.26
N VAL A 65 6.45 4.48 18.30
CA VAL A 65 7.60 4.63 19.21
C VAL A 65 7.87 3.30 19.91
N GLY A 66 9.06 2.74 19.70
CA GLY A 66 9.44 1.44 20.24
C GLY A 66 9.20 0.24 19.32
N TYR A 67 8.77 0.46 18.06
CA TYR A 67 8.47 -0.64 17.12
C TYR A 67 9.62 -1.62 16.91
N GLU A 68 10.88 -1.18 17.06
CA GLU A 68 12.07 -2.03 16.90
C GLU A 68 12.07 -3.20 17.90
N ALA A 69 11.62 -2.97 19.13
CA ALA A 69 11.52 -4.01 20.15
C ALA A 69 10.44 -5.03 19.77
N ASP A 70 9.30 -4.56 19.23
CA ASP A 70 8.18 -5.40 18.81
C ASP A 70 8.55 -6.24 17.59
N LEU A 71 9.18 -5.60 16.60
CA LEU A 71 9.69 -6.26 15.40
C LEU A 71 10.74 -7.30 15.77
N SER A 72 11.67 -6.97 16.67
CA SER A 72 12.69 -7.92 17.15
C SER A 72 12.06 -9.16 17.80
N ARG A 73 11.02 -8.99 18.62
CA ARG A 73 10.29 -10.12 19.21
C ARG A 73 9.61 -10.97 18.14
N ALA A 74 8.96 -10.35 17.15
CA ALA A 74 8.30 -11.07 16.06
C ALA A 74 9.31 -11.85 15.18
N VAL A 75 10.39 -11.20 14.77
CA VAL A 75 11.45 -11.81 13.95
C VAL A 75 12.12 -12.96 14.70
N ALA A 76 12.36 -12.83 16.03
CA ALA A 76 12.94 -13.90 16.83
C ALA A 76 12.05 -15.16 16.86
N VAL A 77 10.72 -15.01 16.88
CA VAL A 77 9.79 -16.16 16.81
C VAL A 77 9.91 -16.85 15.46
N VAL A 78 9.93 -16.09 14.37
CA VAL A 78 10.04 -16.63 13.01
C VAL A 78 11.41 -17.28 12.77
N GLY A 79 12.49 -16.70 13.31
CA GLY A 79 13.85 -17.22 13.18
C GLY A 79 14.10 -18.58 13.85
N ARG A 80 13.11 -19.13 14.56
CA ARG A 80 13.17 -20.51 15.10
C ARG A 80 12.96 -21.58 14.03
N PHE A 81 12.46 -21.21 12.85
CA PHE A 81 12.22 -22.12 11.74
C PHE A 81 13.30 -21.94 10.69
N SER A 82 14.05 -23.01 10.37
CA SER A 82 15.16 -22.96 9.42
C SER A 82 14.72 -22.67 7.99
N ASP A 83 13.49 -23.05 7.64
CA ASP A 83 12.98 -23.05 6.26
C ASP A 83 11.95 -21.93 6.04
N LEU A 84 11.87 -20.96 6.95
CA LEU A 84 10.95 -19.83 6.89
C LEU A 84 11.73 -18.52 6.76
N HIS A 85 11.46 -17.78 5.69
CA HIS A 85 12.13 -16.53 5.38
C HIS A 85 11.13 -15.38 5.25
N LEU A 86 11.44 -14.26 5.90
CA LEU A 86 10.67 -13.02 5.78
C LEU A 86 11.19 -12.20 4.58
N LEU A 87 10.29 -11.71 3.74
CA LEU A 87 10.62 -10.88 2.58
C LEU A 87 9.62 -9.74 2.41
N GLY A 88 10.06 -8.71 1.68
CA GLY A 88 9.19 -7.64 1.22
C GLY A 88 8.73 -6.70 2.32
N ARG A 89 7.83 -5.78 1.94
CA ARG A 89 7.43 -4.63 2.76
C ARG A 89 6.82 -5.05 4.09
N SER A 90 5.74 -5.84 4.05
CA SER A 90 5.03 -6.27 5.26
C SER A 90 5.74 -7.41 5.97
N GLY A 91 6.35 -8.35 5.23
CA GLY A 91 7.05 -9.49 5.82
C GLY A 91 8.29 -9.08 6.61
N THR A 92 9.07 -8.11 6.12
CA THR A 92 10.22 -7.55 6.87
C THR A 92 9.89 -6.29 7.66
N PHE A 93 8.63 -5.83 7.59
CA PHE A 93 8.15 -4.58 8.19
C PHE A 93 9.05 -3.36 7.85
N ARG A 94 9.47 -3.27 6.58
CA ARG A 94 10.31 -2.19 6.07
C ARG A 94 9.60 -1.43 4.97
N TYR A 95 9.78 -0.12 4.92
CA TYR A 95 9.29 0.72 3.83
C TYR A 95 10.05 0.40 2.53
N LEU A 96 9.48 -0.47 1.69
CA LEU A 96 10.09 -0.94 0.45
C LEU A 96 9.20 -0.67 -0.77
N ASN A 97 9.85 -0.20 -1.83
CA ASN A 97 9.29 -0.10 -3.17
C ASN A 97 9.33 -1.46 -3.88
N LEU A 98 8.53 -1.58 -4.95
CA LEU A 98 8.32 -2.84 -5.66
C LEU A 98 9.62 -3.47 -6.20
N ASP A 99 10.54 -2.65 -6.71
CA ASP A 99 11.83 -3.12 -7.23
C ASP A 99 12.70 -3.79 -6.16
N ALA A 100 12.70 -3.24 -4.94
CA ALA A 100 13.39 -3.83 -3.80
C ALA A 100 12.75 -5.15 -3.38
N VAL A 101 11.41 -5.20 -3.32
CA VAL A 101 10.67 -6.44 -2.99
C VAL A 101 10.95 -7.55 -4.01
N ILE A 102 10.93 -7.24 -5.30
CA ILE A 102 11.25 -8.19 -6.38
C ILE A 102 12.69 -8.69 -6.25
N ARG A 103 13.64 -7.77 -6.00
CA ARG A 103 15.05 -8.11 -5.82
C ARG A 103 15.27 -9.05 -4.65
N GLU A 104 14.61 -8.81 -3.52
CA GLU A 104 14.67 -9.67 -2.35
C GLU A 104 14.18 -11.09 -2.65
N GLY A 105 13.03 -11.21 -3.32
CA GLY A 105 12.48 -12.52 -3.71
C GLY A 105 13.42 -13.30 -4.63
N ILE A 106 13.96 -12.66 -5.67
CA ILE A 106 14.92 -13.29 -6.59
C ILE A 106 16.20 -13.69 -5.86
N THR A 107 16.69 -12.85 -4.95
CA THR A 107 17.93 -13.10 -4.20
C THR A 107 17.77 -14.31 -3.29
N LEU A 108 16.67 -14.40 -2.54
CA LEU A 108 16.38 -15.57 -1.71
C LEU A 108 16.25 -16.83 -2.56
N ALA A 109 15.47 -16.79 -3.64
CA ALA A 109 15.28 -17.95 -4.51
C ALA A 109 16.61 -18.49 -5.05
N ARG A 110 17.54 -17.61 -5.46
CA ARG A 110 18.89 -18.01 -5.89
C ARG A 110 19.70 -18.65 -4.77
N SER A 111 19.66 -18.08 -3.57
CA SER A 111 20.34 -18.64 -2.40
C SER A 111 19.84 -20.05 -2.09
N LEU A 112 18.53 -20.29 -2.15
CA LEU A 112 17.94 -21.61 -1.87
C LEU A 112 18.33 -22.65 -2.92
N CYS A 113 18.45 -22.26 -4.20
CA CYS A 113 18.87 -23.18 -5.27
C CYS A 113 20.35 -23.56 -5.21
N GLN A 114 21.19 -22.80 -4.50
CA GLN A 114 22.63 -23.08 -4.40
C GLN A 114 22.97 -24.13 -3.32
N GLY A 115 21.98 -24.57 -2.54
CA GLY A 115 22.19 -25.44 -1.39
C GLY A 115 22.92 -24.72 -0.24
N PRO A 116 23.02 -25.34 0.94
CA PRO A 116 23.93 -24.88 2.00
C PRO A 116 25.40 -24.99 1.59
#